data_AF-A0A7V2WYV8-F1
#
_entry.id   AF-A0A7V2WYV8-F1
#
_cell.length_a   1.000
_cell.length_b   1.000
_cell.length_c   1.000
_cell.angle_alpha   90.00
_cell.angle_beta   90.00
_cell.angle_gamma   90.00
#
_symmetry.space_group_name_H-M   'P 1'
#
loop_
_entity.id
_entity.type
_entity.pdbx_description
1 polymer ?
#
loop_
_entity_poly.entity_id
_entity_poly.type
_entity_poly.pdbx_seq_one_letter_code
_entity_poly.pdbx_strand_id
1 'polypeptide(L)'
;GGFTGWRLADLRTLMGERMAALEALGLDFRPPRGESPREVAARLADLLRALAEDGGDRLLITHKGVRRAALVLACGWRMTERPPLRLADDAGLLLELDPEGRPGAARSLPLLAEGS
;
A
#
# COMPACT_ATOMS: atom_id res chain seq x y z
N GLY A 1 5.48 10.82 -9.73
CA GLY A 1 5.21 12.18 -9.24
C GLY A 1 6.52 12.95 -9.11
N GLY A 2 6.49 14.21 -8.69
CA GLY A 2 7.64 15.11 -8.63
C GLY A 2 8.74 14.70 -7.64
N PHE A 3 8.46 13.71 -6.77
CA PHE A 3 9.44 13.13 -5.85
C PHE A 3 10.06 11.82 -6.37
N THR A 4 9.66 11.34 -7.54
CA THR A 4 10.28 10.16 -8.16
C THR A 4 11.78 10.42 -8.38
N GLY A 5 12.63 9.48 -7.96
CA GLY A 5 14.09 9.58 -8.06
C GLY A 5 14.78 10.30 -6.89
N TRP A 6 14.04 10.93 -5.99
CA TRP A 6 14.59 11.56 -4.79
C TRP A 6 14.75 10.58 -3.64
N ARG A 7 15.76 10.78 -2.80
CA ARG A 7 15.83 10.12 -1.50
C ARG A 7 14.96 10.87 -0.50
N LEU A 8 14.28 10.15 0.37
CA LEU A 8 13.42 10.75 1.40
C LEU A 8 14.22 11.65 2.35
N ALA A 9 15.46 11.29 2.67
CA ALA A 9 16.33 12.11 3.50
C ALA A 9 16.60 13.48 2.87
N ASP A 10 16.86 13.52 1.56
CA ASP A 10 17.14 14.77 0.84
C ASP A 10 15.89 15.67 0.81
N LEU A 11 14.70 15.09 0.61
CA LEU A 11 13.44 15.83 0.66
C LEU A 11 13.17 16.42 2.04
N ARG A 12 13.43 15.66 3.12
CA ARG A 12 13.29 16.15 4.50
C ARG A 12 14.26 17.28 4.80
N THR A 13 15.51 17.18 4.33
CA THR A 13 16.49 18.26 4.46
C THR A 13 16.08 19.51 3.67
N LEU A 14 15.63 19.33 2.43
CA LEU A 14 15.28 20.43 1.53
C LEU A 14 14.00 21.18 1.96
N MET A 15 13.01 20.45 2.47
CA MET A 15 11.67 20.98 2.72
C MET A 15 11.33 21.16 4.20
N GLY A 16 12.10 20.56 5.12
CA GLY A 16 11.94 20.71 6.57
C GLY A 16 10.51 20.45 7.05
N GLU A 17 9.96 21.40 7.81
CA GLU A 17 8.59 21.38 8.35
C GLU A 17 7.52 21.16 7.29
N ARG A 18 7.73 21.62 6.05
CA ARG A 18 6.78 21.37 4.96
C ARG A 18 6.69 19.88 4.61
N MET A 19 7.81 19.15 4.68
CA MET A 19 7.79 17.71 4.47
C MET A 19 7.08 17.01 5.63
N ALA A 20 7.33 17.42 6.87
CA ALA A 20 6.66 16.87 8.04
C ALA A 20 5.14 17.09 7.98
N ALA A 21 4.69 18.28 7.60
CA ALA A 21 3.28 18.59 7.41
C ALA A 21 2.64 17.74 6.31
N LEU A 22 3.37 17.46 5.21
CA LEU A 22 2.91 16.54 4.17
C LEU A 22 2.80 15.10 4.70
N GLU A 23 3.82 14.58 5.38
CA GLU A 23 3.81 13.22 5.94
C GLU A 23 2.65 13.04 6.95
N ALA A 24 2.32 14.08 7.73
CA ALA A 24 1.20 14.09 8.66
C ALA A 24 -0.19 13.96 8.00
N LEU A 25 -0.30 14.18 6.69
CA LEU A 25 -1.56 13.98 5.95
C LEU A 25 -1.91 12.50 5.77
N GLY A 26 -0.97 11.56 6.01
CA GLY A 26 -1.22 10.13 5.93
C GLY A 26 -1.78 9.72 4.56
N LEU A 27 -3.02 9.22 4.53
CA LEU A 27 -3.71 8.84 3.29
C LEU A 27 -3.82 9.95 2.24
N ASP A 28 -3.80 11.20 2.68
CA ASP A 28 -3.94 12.37 1.82
C ASP A 28 -2.60 13.02 1.49
N PHE A 29 -1.48 12.41 1.92
CA PHE A 29 -0.14 12.77 1.45
C PHE A 29 -0.11 12.69 -0.07
N ARG A 30 0.25 13.79 -0.72
CA ARG A 30 0.36 13.83 -2.18
C ARG A 30 1.68 14.48 -2.62
N PRO A 31 2.57 13.74 -3.30
CA PRO A 31 3.71 14.35 -3.94
C PRO A 31 3.22 15.22 -5.13
N PRO A 32 3.94 16.28 -5.51
CA PRO A 32 3.55 17.12 -6.65
C PRO A 32 3.29 16.28 -7.90
N ARG A 33 2.14 16.43 -8.57
CA ARG A 33 1.76 15.63 -9.76
C ARG A 33 1.89 14.11 -9.54
N GLY A 34 1.49 13.60 -8.38
CA GLY A 34 1.41 12.17 -8.12
C GLY A 34 0.13 11.79 -7.39
N GLU A 35 -0.05 10.48 -7.20
CA GLU A 35 -1.18 9.91 -6.46
C GLU A 35 -0.93 9.95 -4.95
N SER A 36 -2.01 10.13 -4.21
CA SER A 36 -2.09 9.91 -2.77
C SER A 36 -2.34 8.43 -2.46
N PRO A 37 -1.96 7.94 -1.26
CA PRO A 37 -2.30 6.58 -0.86
C PRO A 37 -3.80 6.27 -0.94
N ARG A 38 -4.67 7.25 -0.67
CA ARG A 38 -6.13 7.11 -0.83
C ARG A 38 -6.53 6.77 -2.27
N GLU A 39 -5.96 7.45 -3.27
CA GLU A 39 -6.24 7.18 -4.68
C GLU A 39 -5.74 5.81 -5.12
N VAL A 40 -4.54 5.43 -4.68
CA VAL A 40 -4.00 4.10 -4.96
C VAL A 40 -4.89 3.02 -4.35
N ALA A 41 -5.39 3.22 -3.12
CA ALA A 41 -6.33 2.31 -2.46
C ALA A 41 -7.67 2.22 -3.19
N ALA A 42 -8.24 3.35 -3.64
CA ALA A 42 -9.48 3.35 -4.42
C ALA A 42 -9.32 2.55 -5.73
N ARG A 43 -8.23 2.80 -6.48
CA ARG A 43 -7.94 2.07 -7.72
C ARG A 43 -7.67 0.58 -7.48
N LEU A 44 -7.05 0.24 -6.35
CA LEU A 44 -6.86 -1.15 -5.96
C LEU A 44 -8.20 -1.81 -5.60
N ALA A 45 -9.11 -1.12 -4.91
CA ALA A 45 -10.43 -1.65 -4.58
C ALA A 45 -11.24 -2.00 -5.84
N ASP A 46 -11.16 -1.19 -6.88
CA ASP A 46 -11.79 -1.50 -8.17
C ASP A 46 -11.22 -2.78 -8.81
N LEU A 47 -9.89 -2.97 -8.73
CA LEU A 47 -9.27 -4.20 -9.19
C LEU A 47 -9.74 -5.40 -8.35
N LEU A 48 -9.74 -5.30 -7.02
CA LEU A 48 -10.13 -6.40 -6.14
C LEU A 48 -11.59 -6.83 -6.36
N ARG A 49 -12.49 -5.87 -6.61
CA ARG A 49 -13.88 -6.14 -7.00
C ARG A 49 -13.97 -6.94 -8.29
N ALA A 50 -13.26 -6.52 -9.34
CA ALA A 50 -13.21 -7.28 -10.59
C ALA A 50 -12.63 -8.69 -10.42
N LEU A 51 -11.61 -8.85 -9.56
CA LEU A 51 -11.03 -10.17 -9.26
C LEU A 51 -11.99 -11.08 -8.49
N ALA A 52 -12.80 -10.52 -7.58
CA ALA A 52 -13.81 -11.28 -6.84
C ALA A 52 -14.97 -11.73 -7.74
N GLU A 53 -15.38 -10.91 -8.71
CA GLU A 53 -16.39 -11.26 -9.72
C GLU A 53 -15.95 -12.44 -10.59
N ASP A 54 -14.67 -12.47 -11.01
CA ASP A 54 -14.11 -13.61 -11.76
C ASP A 54 -13.91 -14.87 -10.89
N GLY A 55 -13.67 -14.68 -9.59
CA GLY A 55 -13.32 -15.73 -8.63
C GLY A 55 -11.91 -16.32 -8.77
N GLY A 56 -11.61 -17.24 -7.84
CA GLY A 56 -10.36 -18.01 -7.78
C GLY A 56 -9.18 -17.29 -7.11
N ASP A 57 -8.16 -18.08 -6.77
CA ASP A 57 -6.94 -17.56 -6.13
C ASP A 57 -6.08 -16.78 -7.13
N ARG A 58 -5.54 -15.63 -6.70
CA ARG A 58 -4.73 -14.73 -7.53
C ARG A 58 -3.44 -14.35 -6.82
N LEU A 59 -2.33 -14.33 -7.57
CA LEU A 59 -1.05 -13.80 -7.11
C LEU A 59 -0.77 -12.47 -7.81
N LEU A 60 -0.63 -11.39 -7.04
CA LEU A 60 -0.34 -10.06 -7.54
C LEU A 60 1.10 -9.66 -7.17
N ILE A 61 1.95 -9.48 -8.18
CA ILE A 61 3.31 -8.96 -8.00
C ILE A 61 3.28 -7.44 -8.15
N THR A 62 3.55 -6.73 -7.06
CA THR A 62 3.39 -5.28 -6.98
C THR A 62 4.51 -4.62 -6.19
N HIS A 63 4.57 -3.30 -6.24
CA HIS A 63 5.51 -2.52 -5.43
C HIS A 63 4.92 -2.19 -4.05
N LYS A 64 5.79 -1.76 -3.12
CA LYS A 64 5.45 -1.44 -1.72
C LYS A 64 4.24 -0.52 -1.53
N GLY A 65 4.03 0.44 -2.44
CA GLY A 65 2.89 1.35 -2.40
C GLY A 65 1.54 0.63 -2.49
N VAL A 66 1.41 -0.33 -3.40
CA VAL A 66 0.18 -1.12 -3.57
C VAL A 66 -0.03 -2.07 -2.39
N ARG A 67 1.04 -2.72 -1.89
CA ARG A 67 0.95 -3.53 -0.65
C ARG A 67 0.45 -2.73 0.54
N ARG A 68 0.86 -1.46 0.67
CA ARG A 68 0.35 -0.55 1.69
C ARG A 68 -1.10 -0.17 1.45
N ALA A 69 -1.49 0.11 0.20
CA ALA A 69 -2.88 0.38 -0.16
C ALA A 69 -3.80 -0.81 0.19
N ALA A 70 -3.34 -2.04 0.01
CA ALA A 70 -4.05 -3.23 0.46
C ALA A 70 -4.27 -3.24 1.99
N LEU A 71 -3.27 -2.86 2.80
CA LEU A 71 -3.43 -2.72 4.25
C LEU A 71 -4.40 -1.59 4.64
N VAL A 72 -4.44 -0.50 3.87
CA VAL A 72 -5.43 0.56 4.06
C VAL A 72 -6.84 0.00 3.90
N LEU A 73 -7.08 -0.75 2.82
CA LEU A 73 -8.39 -1.37 2.56
C LEU A 73 -8.76 -2.42 3.61
N ALA A 74 -7.81 -3.29 3.99
CA ALA A 74 -8.04 -4.42 4.88
C ALA A 74 -8.19 -4.03 6.36
N CYS A 75 -7.51 -2.97 6.80
CA CYS A 75 -7.41 -2.62 8.23
C CYS A 75 -7.87 -1.20 8.55
N GLY A 76 -8.30 -0.41 7.55
CA GLY A 76 -8.64 1.01 7.75
C GLY A 76 -7.46 1.88 8.16
N TRP A 77 -6.22 1.45 7.86
CA TRP A 77 -5.00 2.12 8.29
C TRP A 77 -4.93 3.56 7.73
N ARG A 78 -4.75 4.56 8.62
CA ARG A 78 -4.74 5.98 8.23
C ARG A 78 -3.41 6.48 7.69
N MET A 79 -2.37 5.64 7.78
CA MET A 79 -1.00 5.96 7.38
C MET A 79 -0.39 7.17 8.12
N THR A 80 -0.95 7.55 9.27
CA THR A 80 -0.38 8.54 10.19
C THR A 80 0.49 7.90 11.28
N GLU A 81 0.37 6.59 11.43
CA GLU A 81 1.02 5.75 12.42
C GLU A 81 1.80 4.61 11.75
N ARG A 82 2.50 3.81 12.56
CA ARG A 82 3.21 2.61 12.06
C ARG A 82 2.21 1.66 11.38
N PRO A 83 2.58 0.98 10.27
CA PRO A 83 1.71 -0.01 9.64
C PRO A 83 1.27 -1.08 10.64
N PRO A 84 -0.01 -1.50 10.60
CA PRO A 84 -0.57 -2.49 11.52
C PRO A 84 0.03 -3.89 11.32
N LEU A 85 0.58 -4.14 10.12
CA LEU A 85 1.27 -5.38 9.78
C LEU A 85 2.64 -5.06 9.18
N ARG A 86 3.67 -5.76 9.65
CA ARG A 86 5.02 -5.64 9.09
C ARG A 86 5.07 -6.32 7.72
N LEU A 87 5.27 -5.53 6.67
CA LEU A 87 5.48 -6.00 5.30
C LEU A 87 6.99 -6.17 5.06
N ALA A 88 7.51 -7.38 5.30
CA ALA A 88 8.88 -7.72 4.92
C ALA A 88 9.02 -7.81 3.40
N ASP A 89 10.25 -7.68 2.88
CA ASP A 89 10.51 -7.70 1.44
C ASP A 89 10.41 -9.13 0.87
N ASP A 90 10.66 -10.14 1.70
CA ASP A 90 10.56 -11.59 1.44
C ASP A 90 9.21 -12.20 1.85
N ALA A 91 8.19 -11.36 2.08
CA ALA A 91 6.87 -11.81 2.51
C ALA A 91 5.75 -11.34 1.56
N GLY A 92 4.83 -12.25 1.27
CA GLY A 92 3.54 -11.96 0.63
C GLY A 92 2.53 -11.37 1.62
N LEU A 93 1.52 -10.68 1.08
CA LEU A 93 0.35 -10.24 1.82
C LEU A 93 -0.84 -11.06 1.34
N LEU A 94 -1.37 -11.93 2.20
CA LEU A 94 -2.58 -12.71 1.90
C LEU A 94 -3.81 -11.92 2.34
N LEU A 95 -4.77 -11.82 1.42
CA LEU A 95 -6.07 -11.18 1.60
C LEU A 95 -7.15 -12.18 1.18
N GLU A 96 -8.11 -12.41 2.05
CA GLU A 96 -9.37 -13.07 1.68
C GLU A 96 -10.34 -11.97 1.24
N LEU A 97 -10.97 -12.13 0.07
CA LEU A 97 -11.96 -11.18 -0.43
C LEU A 97 -13.37 -11.71 -0.15
N ASP A 98 -14.28 -10.82 0.23
CA ASP A 98 -15.72 -11.10 0.19
C ASP A 98 -16.25 -11.06 -1.26
N PRO A 99 -17.50 -11.46 -1.52
CA PRO A 99 -18.09 -11.42 -2.86
C PRO A 99 -18.10 -10.03 -3.52
N GLU A 100 -18.03 -8.95 -2.73
CA GLU A 100 -17.95 -7.57 -3.20
C GLU A 100 -16.50 -7.09 -3.43
N GLY A 101 -15.52 -7.96 -3.24
CA GLY A 101 -14.09 -7.67 -3.41
C GLY A 101 -13.46 -6.89 -2.27
N ARG A 102 -14.11 -6.81 -1.11
CA ARG A 102 -13.55 -6.14 0.06
C ARG A 102 -12.61 -7.10 0.78
N PRO A 103 -11.37 -6.68 1.07
CA PRO A 103 -10.45 -7.53 1.80
C PRO A 103 -10.84 -7.62 3.28
N GLY A 104 -10.85 -8.84 3.81
CA GLY A 104 -10.89 -9.12 5.24
C GLY A 104 -9.54 -8.87 5.92
N ALA A 105 -9.30 -9.56 7.03
CA ALA A 105 -8.06 -9.42 7.81
C ALA A 105 -6.83 -9.83 6.99
N ALA A 106 -5.86 -8.91 6.88
CA ALA A 106 -4.62 -9.15 6.16
C ALA A 106 -3.62 -10.01 6.95
N ARG A 107 -2.97 -10.96 6.28
CA ARG A 107 -1.95 -11.84 6.87
C ARG A 107 -0.63 -11.73 6.12
N SER A 108 0.49 -11.75 6.84
CA SER A 108 1.81 -11.82 6.24
C SER A 108 2.19 -13.28 6.07
N LEU A 109 2.64 -13.66 4.87
CA LEU A 109 3.11 -15.01 4.58
C LEU A 109 4.57 -14.96 4.13
N PRO A 110 5.47 -15.75 4.72
CA PRO A 110 6.82 -15.88 4.17
C PRO A 110 6.74 -16.47 2.77
N LEU A 111 7.47 -15.89 1.82
CA LEU A 111 7.67 -16.54 0.53
C LEU A 111 8.75 -17.59 0.72
N LEU A 112 8.41 -18.85 0.48
CA LEU A 112 9.41 -19.91 0.51
C LEU A 112 10.39 -19.67 -0.66
N ALA A 113 11.66 -19.48 -0.34
CA ALA A 113 12.71 -19.63 -1.32
C ALA A 113 12.91 -21.14 -1.52
N GLU A 114 12.42 -21.70 -2.62
CA GLU A 114 12.93 -23.01 -3.03
C GLU A 114 14.39 -22.84 -3.46
N GLY A 115 15.27 -23.60 -2.80
CA GLY A 115 16.70 -23.86 -3.06
C GLY A 115 17.47 -22.97 -4.04
N SER A 116 18.50 -22.29 -3.51
CA SER A 116 19.70 -21.99 -4.30
C SER A 116 20.51 -23.25 -4.58
#